data_AF-A0A7C5GQ67-F1
#
_entry.id   AF-A0A7C5GQ67-F1
#
_cell.length_a   1.000
_cell.length_b   1.000
_cell.length_c   1.000
_cell.angle_alpha   90.00
_cell.angle_beta   90.00
_cell.angle_gamma   90.00
#
_symmetry.space_group_name_H-M   'P 1'
#
loop_
_entity.id
_entity.type
_entity.pdbx_description
1 polymer ?
#
loop_
_entity_poly.entity_id
_entity_poly.type
_entity_poly.pdbx_seq_one_letter_code
_entity_poly.pdbx_strand_id
1 'polypeptide(L)'
;MTRYPTIASSNLPARAATHAAICLILCLVALPLRASVSVEKTPSDVYRQVTLLAEDVKMLRRKNRIDLPWPEVEIGASRQPRHVFQKALEILEKINSYRINIARTGGITIPRYPGRDITPNEVYSVVVRLRQELALLVKRDADEILLQDPGHLPASETRTPSDVYRALSEVSIALDQTLGLRGITPSEVYTRSLKVLALAKFLRRSQNLPPDVQKPPRPSGRLPNHALKAVHGLLERIRQAEHNLWMKPLAPPHLPKRVITPSDVYDAMGVAMAELQSIQYRLGLERDFPDPAPQTGKTPDDVIQNTLWATRLLPLFRLDQPLRQYNRATLRKTPNDVFSVTEFILTRLQQYRRLRGVQTPPRKVQRIPGLKPQHVYGKGLEIMEKVDVLRQQLGMGPIAVPRYPLRTITPSEVFDLALRLDQELALIHQREGVRAITWNISTDIREYQDKQPSDVFLNMQRISLLLDTVLGSEGFTPDDVFREVLTIREELILISEALDESIPRTVWQDVPFRPETEPGDVLVKAREVLGLILEAKRRAGMFNLRNIAIRPESVVTPSDVFNQVRLIETELTEFKVFLGIDTLPPRPPKQEGKSPAHVLQMLEGITGALRIFLHREQA
;
A
#
# COMPACT_ATOMS: atom_id res chain seq x y z
N MET A 1 -11.92 5.13 -94.29
CA MET A 1 -10.63 5.86 -94.37
C MET A 1 -10.72 7.11 -93.51
N THR A 2 -10.26 7.05 -92.26
CA THR A 2 -9.77 8.19 -91.48
C THR A 2 -9.11 7.63 -90.23
N ARG A 3 -7.80 7.89 -90.10
CA ARG A 3 -6.90 7.35 -89.08
C ARG A 3 -7.06 8.15 -87.78
N TYR A 4 -7.19 7.47 -86.64
CA TYR A 4 -6.97 8.07 -85.32
C TYR A 4 -5.52 7.78 -84.87
N PRO A 5 -4.80 8.77 -84.29
CA PRO A 5 -3.45 8.58 -83.80
C PRO A 5 -3.42 8.02 -82.38
N THR A 6 -2.56 7.03 -82.19
CA THR A 6 -2.14 6.46 -80.90
C THR A 6 -1.25 7.48 -80.18
N ILE A 7 -1.66 7.97 -79.02
CA ILE A 7 -0.80 8.72 -78.10
C ILE A 7 -0.44 7.80 -76.94
N ALA A 8 0.83 7.39 -76.91
CA ALA A 8 1.46 6.77 -75.76
C ALA A 8 1.83 7.86 -74.74
N SER A 9 1.35 7.74 -73.50
CA SER A 9 1.87 8.53 -72.37
C SER A 9 2.33 7.59 -71.26
N SER A 10 3.62 7.26 -71.27
CA SER A 10 4.35 6.68 -70.15
C SER A 10 4.77 7.79 -69.20
N ASN A 11 4.06 7.98 -68.09
CA ASN A 11 4.52 8.82 -66.97
C ASN A 11 3.81 8.41 -65.67
N LEU A 12 4.18 7.26 -65.12
CA LEU A 12 3.85 6.85 -63.75
C LEU A 12 5.05 6.07 -63.17
N PRO A 13 5.91 6.73 -62.36
CA PRO A 13 6.32 6.08 -61.11
C PRO A 13 6.44 7.02 -59.89
N ALA A 14 6.14 8.32 -60.00
CA ALA A 14 6.36 9.25 -58.88
C ALA A 14 5.25 9.22 -57.80
N ARG A 15 4.00 8.91 -58.17
CA ARG A 15 2.87 8.87 -57.23
C ARG A 15 2.85 7.59 -56.39
N ALA A 16 3.32 6.46 -56.91
CA ALA A 16 3.38 5.20 -56.16
C ALA A 16 4.41 5.26 -55.01
N ALA A 17 5.56 5.90 -55.25
CA ALA A 17 6.60 6.06 -54.23
C ALA A 17 6.17 6.98 -53.07
N THR A 18 5.41 8.04 -53.34
CA THR A 18 4.87 8.93 -52.29
C THR A 18 3.79 8.25 -51.44
N HIS A 19 2.92 7.44 -52.04
CA HIS A 19 1.92 6.67 -51.28
C HIS A 19 2.56 5.55 -50.47
N ALA A 20 3.60 4.89 -51.00
CA ALA A 20 4.38 3.89 -50.26
C ALA A 20 5.13 4.51 -49.08
N ALA A 21 5.76 5.69 -49.24
CA ALA A 21 6.43 6.40 -48.15
C ALA A 21 5.44 6.90 -47.08
N ILE A 22 4.28 7.42 -47.49
CA ILE A 22 3.21 7.83 -46.55
C ILE A 22 2.63 6.62 -45.81
N CYS A 23 2.41 5.49 -46.48
CA CYS A 23 2.00 4.25 -45.82
C CYS A 23 3.09 3.68 -44.90
N LEU A 24 4.38 3.78 -45.25
CA LEU A 24 5.47 3.34 -44.38
C LEU A 24 5.57 4.22 -43.13
N ILE A 25 5.40 5.53 -43.27
CA ILE A 25 5.36 6.48 -42.15
C ILE A 25 4.11 6.25 -41.30
N LEU A 26 2.94 6.02 -41.90
CA LEU A 26 1.72 5.67 -41.17
C LEU A 26 1.81 4.30 -40.48
N CYS A 27 2.48 3.30 -41.08
CA CYS A 27 2.72 2.00 -40.45
C CYS A 27 3.75 2.07 -39.32
N LEU A 28 4.77 2.92 -39.43
CA LEU A 28 5.73 3.18 -38.34
C LEU A 28 5.11 3.97 -37.18
N VAL A 29 4.17 4.89 -37.48
CA VAL A 29 3.42 5.64 -36.46
C VAL A 29 2.27 4.82 -35.85
N ALA A 30 1.74 3.84 -36.58
CA ALA A 30 0.64 2.98 -36.14
C ALA A 30 1.09 1.66 -35.51
N LEU A 31 2.39 1.44 -35.26
CA LEU A 31 2.79 0.41 -34.29
C LEU A 31 2.14 0.81 -32.97
N PRO A 32 1.13 0.07 -32.47
CA PRO A 32 0.61 0.37 -31.17
C PRO A 32 1.79 0.16 -30.24
N LEU A 33 2.36 1.25 -29.74
CA LEU A 33 3.12 1.24 -28.50
C LEU A 33 2.20 0.52 -27.55
N ARG A 34 2.45 -0.79 -27.38
CA ARG A 34 1.71 -1.61 -26.44
C ARG A 34 2.06 -0.97 -25.13
N ALA A 35 1.21 -0.06 -24.67
CA ALA A 35 1.32 0.57 -23.38
C ALA A 35 1.52 -0.61 -22.43
N SER A 36 2.74 -0.71 -21.90
CA SER A 36 3.14 -1.83 -21.08
C SER A 36 2.22 -1.78 -19.87
N VAL A 37 1.21 -2.64 -19.87
CA VAL A 37 0.38 -2.86 -18.70
C VAL A 37 1.38 -3.27 -17.64
N SER A 38 1.50 -2.46 -16.58
CA SER A 38 2.40 -2.74 -15.45
C SER A 38 2.29 -4.22 -15.10
N VAL A 39 3.42 -4.92 -15.04
CA VAL A 39 3.44 -6.37 -14.82
C VAL A 39 2.66 -6.67 -13.55
N GLU A 40 1.47 -7.25 -13.70
CA GLU A 40 0.67 -7.68 -12.55
C GLU A 40 1.52 -8.67 -11.75
N LYS A 41 1.65 -8.43 -10.44
CA LYS A 41 2.41 -9.34 -9.60
C LYS A 41 1.76 -10.71 -9.59
N THR A 42 2.59 -11.73 -9.53
CA THR A 42 2.22 -13.15 -9.50
C THR A 42 2.47 -13.72 -8.10
N PRO A 43 1.94 -14.92 -7.78
CA PRO A 43 2.29 -15.60 -6.54
C PRO A 43 3.80 -15.85 -6.39
N SER A 44 4.55 -16.01 -7.49
CA SER A 44 6.02 -16.14 -7.45
C SER A 44 6.71 -14.87 -6.95
N ASP A 45 6.24 -13.69 -7.38
CA ASP A 45 6.77 -12.41 -6.89
C ASP A 45 6.52 -12.23 -5.39
N VAL A 46 5.33 -12.64 -4.94
CA VAL A 46 5.00 -12.61 -3.52
C VAL A 46 5.87 -13.60 -2.75
N TYR A 47 6.00 -14.85 -3.23
CA TYR A 47 6.81 -15.89 -2.59
C TYR A 47 8.25 -15.44 -2.37
N ARG A 48 8.85 -14.81 -3.38
CA ARG A 48 10.18 -14.20 -3.32
C ARG A 48 10.30 -13.18 -2.18
N GLN A 49 9.31 -12.31 -1.99
CA GLN A 49 9.29 -11.41 -0.83
C GLN A 49 9.11 -12.15 0.49
N VAL A 50 8.35 -13.25 0.53
CA VAL A 50 8.20 -14.07 1.74
C VAL A 50 9.51 -14.78 2.11
N THR A 51 10.31 -15.22 1.14
CA THR A 51 11.64 -15.78 1.41
C THR A 51 12.54 -14.77 2.11
N LEU A 52 12.57 -13.53 1.62
CA LEU A 52 13.33 -12.47 2.26
C LEU A 52 12.78 -12.10 3.64
N LEU A 53 11.45 -12.10 3.80
CA LEU A 53 10.79 -11.93 5.09
C LEU A 53 11.19 -13.03 6.10
N ALA A 54 11.35 -14.27 5.64
CA ALA A 54 11.82 -15.38 6.48
C ALA A 54 13.25 -15.14 6.99
N GLU A 55 14.14 -14.63 6.15
CA GLU A 55 15.50 -14.23 6.57
C GLU A 55 15.46 -13.09 7.60
N ASP A 56 14.58 -12.10 7.41
CA ASP A 56 14.36 -11.01 8.37
C ASP A 56 13.91 -11.54 9.75
N VAL A 57 13.01 -12.53 9.77
CA VAL A 57 12.58 -13.20 11.01
C VAL A 57 13.69 -14.05 11.61
N LYS A 58 14.51 -14.74 10.82
CA LYS A 58 15.68 -15.49 11.32
C LYS A 58 16.68 -14.56 12.01
N MET A 59 16.92 -13.36 11.47
CA MET A 59 17.75 -12.35 12.14
C MET A 59 17.12 -11.88 13.46
N LEU A 60 15.81 -11.60 13.48
CA LEU A 60 15.12 -11.24 14.70
C LEU A 60 15.22 -12.37 15.76
N ARG A 61 15.07 -13.64 15.37
CA ARG A 61 15.24 -14.79 16.27
C ARG A 61 16.65 -14.88 16.85
N ARG A 62 17.68 -14.73 16.02
CA ARG A 62 19.09 -14.66 16.47
C ARG A 62 19.32 -13.52 17.48
N LYS A 63 18.78 -12.33 17.20
CA LYS A 63 18.84 -11.18 18.12
C LYS A 63 18.18 -11.46 19.48
N ASN A 64 17.16 -12.32 19.52
CA ASN A 64 16.48 -12.77 20.73
C ASN A 64 17.03 -14.09 21.29
N ARG A 65 18.17 -14.61 20.78
CA ARG A 65 18.80 -15.87 21.21
C ARG A 65 17.87 -17.08 21.12
N ILE A 66 17.11 -17.17 20.02
CA ILE A 66 16.20 -18.27 19.74
C ILE A 66 16.84 -19.19 18.70
N ASP A 67 17.30 -20.36 19.15
CA ASP A 67 18.04 -21.34 18.34
C ASP A 67 17.20 -22.57 17.93
N LEU A 68 15.88 -22.47 18.07
CA LEU A 68 14.97 -23.55 17.65
C LEU A 68 15.00 -23.73 16.13
N PRO A 69 14.76 -24.95 15.60
CA PRO A 69 14.68 -25.18 14.16
C PRO A 69 13.59 -24.30 13.52
N TRP A 70 13.77 -23.98 12.23
CA TRP A 70 12.72 -23.31 11.45
C TRP A 70 11.51 -24.25 11.33
N PRO A 71 10.29 -23.76 11.58
CA PRO A 71 9.10 -24.60 11.51
C PRO A 71 8.80 -24.99 10.06
N GLU A 72 8.30 -26.20 9.86
CA GLU A 72 7.78 -26.68 8.57
C GLU A 72 6.26 -26.82 8.66
N VAL A 73 5.56 -26.39 7.60
CA VAL A 73 4.09 -26.42 7.56
C VAL A 73 3.61 -27.18 6.33
N GLU A 74 2.79 -28.21 6.55
CA GLU A 74 2.06 -28.90 5.50
C GLU A 74 0.79 -28.14 5.13
N ILE A 75 0.50 -28.03 3.83
CA ILE A 75 -0.77 -27.49 3.33
C ILE A 75 -1.56 -28.57 2.62
N GLY A 76 -2.72 -28.91 3.18
CA GLY A 76 -3.64 -29.88 2.57
C GLY A 76 -4.67 -29.29 1.59
N ALA A 77 -4.93 -27.98 1.61
CA ALA A 77 -6.00 -27.36 0.81
C ALA A 77 -5.47 -26.25 -0.11
N SER A 78 -6.04 -26.14 -1.31
CA SER A 78 -5.73 -25.06 -2.25
C SER A 78 -6.09 -23.69 -1.66
N ARG A 79 -5.12 -22.79 -1.55
CA ARG A 79 -5.33 -21.43 -1.05
C ARG A 79 -5.52 -20.45 -2.20
N GLN A 80 -6.15 -19.33 -1.88
CA GLN A 80 -6.39 -18.20 -2.78
C GLN A 80 -5.73 -16.94 -2.22
N PRO A 81 -5.45 -15.90 -3.03
CA PRO A 81 -4.76 -14.69 -2.56
C PRO A 81 -5.37 -14.06 -1.30
N ARG A 82 -6.70 -14.14 -1.18
CA ARG A 82 -7.49 -13.67 -0.04
C ARG A 82 -7.07 -14.30 1.30
N HIS A 83 -6.63 -15.56 1.28
CA HIS A 83 -6.10 -16.28 2.44
C HIS A 83 -4.67 -15.84 2.77
N VAL A 84 -3.86 -15.66 1.72
CA VAL A 84 -2.47 -15.22 1.84
C VAL A 84 -2.42 -13.82 2.46
N PHE A 85 -3.29 -12.91 2.00
CA PHE A 85 -3.47 -11.59 2.57
C PHE A 85 -3.87 -11.66 4.05
N GLN A 86 -4.85 -12.50 4.40
CA GLN A 86 -5.27 -12.67 5.79
C GLN A 86 -4.15 -13.21 6.69
N LYS A 87 -3.30 -14.10 6.18
CA LYS A 87 -2.12 -14.60 6.90
C LYS A 87 -1.06 -13.51 7.04
N ALA A 88 -0.86 -12.67 6.02
CA ALA A 88 0.03 -11.51 6.10
C ALA A 88 -0.45 -10.49 7.15
N LEU A 89 -1.76 -10.22 7.26
CA LEU A 89 -2.32 -9.37 8.31
C LEU A 89 -2.07 -9.92 9.72
N GLU A 90 -2.18 -11.23 9.89
CA GLU A 90 -1.87 -11.89 11.17
C GLU A 90 -0.38 -11.73 11.54
N ILE A 91 0.53 -11.85 10.58
CA ILE A 91 1.95 -11.60 10.84
C ILE A 91 2.17 -10.14 11.23
N LEU A 92 1.46 -9.19 10.60
CA LEU A 92 1.53 -7.78 10.99
C LEU A 92 0.98 -7.56 12.41
N GLU A 93 -0.10 -8.24 12.80
CA GLU A 93 -0.61 -8.26 14.18
C GLU A 93 0.47 -8.75 15.16
N LYS A 94 1.20 -9.83 14.82
CA LYS A 94 2.32 -10.33 15.65
C LYS A 94 3.47 -9.33 15.74
N ILE A 95 3.88 -8.72 14.62
CA ILE A 95 4.89 -7.66 14.62
C ILE A 95 4.45 -6.49 15.50
N ASN A 96 3.19 -6.07 15.40
CA ASN A 96 2.62 -5.01 16.23
C ASN A 96 2.67 -5.37 17.72
N SER A 97 2.28 -6.59 18.08
CA SER A 97 2.39 -7.10 19.44
C SER A 97 3.83 -7.12 19.95
N TYR A 98 4.81 -7.51 19.11
CA TYR A 98 6.23 -7.44 19.44
C TYR A 98 6.65 -5.99 19.71
N ARG A 99 6.24 -5.05 18.84
CA ARG A 99 6.56 -3.61 19.00
C ARG A 99 6.03 -3.04 20.32
N ILE A 100 4.79 -3.37 20.67
CA ILE A 100 4.14 -2.85 21.90
C ILE A 100 4.74 -3.50 23.14
N ASN A 101 4.81 -4.83 23.17
CA ASN A 101 5.08 -5.58 24.40
C ASN A 101 6.57 -5.82 24.65
N ILE A 102 7.37 -5.97 23.58
CA ILE A 102 8.79 -6.35 23.68
C ILE A 102 9.69 -5.15 23.35
N ALA A 103 9.56 -4.58 22.15
CA ALA A 103 10.43 -3.49 21.71
C ALA A 103 10.10 -2.13 22.34
N ARG A 104 8.85 -1.96 22.83
CA ARG A 104 8.29 -0.71 23.38
C ARG A 104 8.44 0.49 22.43
N THR A 105 8.34 0.24 21.12
CA THR A 105 8.47 1.25 20.05
C THR A 105 7.10 1.68 19.52
N GLY A 106 6.06 1.67 20.36
CA GLY A 106 4.70 2.03 19.97
C GLY A 106 4.01 1.06 18.99
N GLY A 107 2.68 1.08 18.99
CA GLY A 107 1.88 0.30 18.05
C GLY A 107 1.95 0.84 16.62
N ILE A 108 1.64 -0.02 15.67
CA ILE A 108 1.47 0.30 14.25
C ILE A 108 0.06 -0.04 13.79
N THR A 109 -0.37 0.57 12.70
CA THR A 109 -1.68 0.29 12.11
C THR A 109 -1.72 -1.06 11.43
N ILE A 110 -2.84 -1.78 11.54
CA ILE A 110 -3.09 -3.00 10.76
C ILE A 110 -4.11 -2.62 9.69
N PRO A 111 -3.80 -2.79 8.39
CA PRO A 111 -4.73 -2.43 7.36
C PRO A 111 -5.95 -3.33 7.44
N ARG A 112 -7.10 -2.75 7.16
CA ARG A 112 -8.35 -3.50 7.09
C ARG A 112 -8.33 -4.47 5.91
N TYR A 113 -9.20 -5.47 6.00
CA TYR A 113 -9.48 -6.30 4.85
C TYR A 113 -10.31 -5.50 3.84
N PRO A 114 -9.83 -5.30 2.61
CA PRO A 114 -10.54 -4.46 1.66
C PRO A 114 -11.83 -5.16 1.21
N GLY A 115 -12.89 -4.39 0.98
CA GLY A 115 -14.18 -4.88 0.48
C GLY A 115 -14.14 -5.24 -1.02
N ARG A 116 -13.10 -5.95 -1.48
CA ARG A 116 -12.91 -6.36 -2.87
C ARG A 116 -12.17 -7.69 -3.01
N ASP A 117 -12.11 -8.20 -4.24
CA ASP A 117 -11.25 -9.34 -4.55
C ASP A 117 -9.79 -8.98 -4.28
N ILE A 118 -9.13 -9.83 -3.51
CA ILE A 118 -7.70 -9.69 -3.21
C ILE A 118 -6.89 -10.18 -4.40
N THR A 119 -6.02 -9.31 -4.89
CA THR A 119 -5.06 -9.59 -5.97
C THR A 119 -3.66 -9.90 -5.40
N PRO A 120 -2.78 -10.58 -6.15
CA PRO A 120 -1.40 -10.77 -5.70
C PRO A 120 -0.65 -9.45 -5.50
N ASN A 121 -1.02 -8.37 -6.20
CA ASN A 121 -0.48 -7.01 -5.97
C ASN A 121 -0.71 -6.54 -4.53
N GLU A 122 -1.91 -6.74 -4.00
CA GLU A 122 -2.24 -6.36 -2.62
C GLU A 122 -1.47 -7.22 -1.62
N VAL A 123 -1.40 -8.54 -1.86
CA VAL A 123 -0.59 -9.44 -1.03
C VAL A 123 0.88 -9.01 -1.04
N TYR A 124 1.45 -8.75 -2.22
CA TYR A 124 2.82 -8.27 -2.39
C TYR A 124 3.06 -7.01 -1.56
N SER A 125 2.17 -6.01 -1.66
CA SER A 125 2.29 -4.75 -0.92
C SER A 125 2.31 -4.95 0.60
N VAL A 126 1.48 -5.86 1.13
CA VAL A 126 1.46 -6.16 2.57
C VAL A 126 2.72 -6.91 2.99
N VAL A 127 3.20 -7.89 2.20
CA VAL A 127 4.45 -8.61 2.52
C VAL A 127 5.66 -7.67 2.49
N VAL A 128 5.74 -6.75 1.54
CA VAL A 128 6.78 -5.69 1.53
C VAL A 128 6.69 -4.86 2.80
N ARG A 129 5.49 -4.47 3.22
CA ARG A 129 5.29 -3.77 4.50
C ARG A 129 5.77 -4.59 5.70
N LEU A 130 5.49 -5.89 5.76
CA LEU A 130 5.97 -6.77 6.85
C LEU A 130 7.50 -6.71 6.96
N ARG A 131 8.20 -6.80 5.82
CA ARG A 131 9.67 -6.70 5.77
C ARG A 131 10.16 -5.36 6.27
N GLN A 132 9.55 -4.26 5.79
CA GLN A 132 9.93 -2.92 6.22
C GLN A 132 9.69 -2.69 7.72
N GLU A 133 8.61 -3.22 8.30
CA GLU A 133 8.38 -3.11 9.74
C GLU A 133 9.39 -3.96 10.55
N LEU A 134 9.74 -5.16 10.06
CA LEU A 134 10.79 -5.97 10.69
C LEU A 134 12.17 -5.32 10.58
N ALA A 135 12.49 -4.66 9.46
CA ALA A 135 13.72 -3.90 9.25
C ALA A 135 14.02 -2.96 10.43
N LEU A 136 13.00 -2.18 10.80
CA LEU A 136 13.05 -1.21 11.90
C LEU A 136 13.31 -1.90 13.25
N LEU A 137 12.79 -3.13 13.45
CA LEU A 137 13.01 -3.91 14.68
C LEU A 137 14.39 -4.54 14.76
N VAL A 138 14.95 -5.00 13.63
CA VAL A 138 16.30 -5.55 13.60
C VAL A 138 17.38 -4.47 13.55
N LYS A 139 16.99 -3.20 13.36
CA LYS A 139 17.90 -2.04 13.18
C LYS A 139 18.85 -2.22 12.00
N ARG A 140 18.39 -2.90 10.95
CA ARG A 140 19.05 -2.80 9.64
C ARG A 140 18.65 -1.47 9.05
N ASP A 141 19.56 -0.84 8.32
CA ASP A 141 19.16 0.22 7.41
C ASP A 141 18.10 -0.40 6.49
N ALA A 142 16.89 0.19 6.47
CA ALA A 142 15.76 -0.34 5.71
C ALA A 142 16.10 -0.53 4.22
N ASP A 143 17.15 0.14 3.78
CA ASP A 143 17.68 0.17 2.43
C ASP A 143 18.55 -1.06 2.11
N GLU A 144 19.26 -1.62 3.09
CA GLU A 144 20.01 -2.89 2.96
C GLU A 144 19.08 -4.08 2.67
N ILE A 145 17.83 -3.98 3.14
CA ILE A 145 16.78 -5.01 2.96
C ILE A 145 16.18 -4.95 1.56
N LEU A 146 16.13 -3.78 0.92
CA LEU A 146 15.60 -3.61 -0.43
C LEU A 146 16.66 -3.85 -1.51
N LEU A 147 17.94 -3.63 -1.19
CA LEU A 147 19.10 -3.89 -2.06
C LEU A 147 19.43 -5.38 -2.25
N GLN A 148 18.90 -6.26 -1.40
CA GLN A 148 18.93 -7.69 -1.67
C GLN A 148 17.96 -7.97 -2.82
N ASP A 149 18.40 -7.64 -4.04
CA ASP A 149 17.77 -8.15 -5.25
C ASP A 149 17.83 -9.67 -5.14
N PRO A 150 16.69 -10.37 -5.13
CA PRO A 150 16.66 -11.83 -5.13
C PRO A 150 17.18 -12.42 -6.46
N GLY A 151 18.03 -11.70 -7.20
CA GLY A 151 18.49 -11.90 -8.58
C GLY A 151 19.19 -13.23 -8.88
N HIS A 152 19.10 -14.22 -7.99
CA HIS A 152 19.60 -15.57 -8.20
C HIS A 152 18.60 -16.67 -7.79
N LEU A 153 17.37 -16.34 -7.35
CA LEU A 153 16.35 -17.37 -7.19
C LEU A 153 15.94 -17.84 -8.59
N PRO A 154 16.15 -19.12 -8.93
CA PRO A 154 15.92 -19.62 -10.29
C PRO A 154 14.50 -19.29 -10.71
N ALA A 155 14.37 -18.66 -11.88
CA ALA A 155 13.10 -18.19 -12.45
C ALA A 155 12.11 -19.34 -12.77
N SER A 156 12.42 -20.59 -12.42
CA SER A 156 11.80 -21.79 -12.98
C SER A 156 10.65 -22.38 -12.16
N GLU A 157 10.44 -22.00 -10.90
CA GLU A 157 9.33 -22.58 -10.11
C GLU A 157 8.11 -21.68 -10.12
N THR A 158 7.10 -22.07 -10.90
CA THR A 158 5.77 -21.45 -10.87
C THR A 158 5.15 -21.69 -9.50
N ARG A 159 5.06 -20.64 -8.67
CA ARG A 159 4.47 -20.73 -7.33
C ARG A 159 2.97 -20.53 -7.39
N THR A 160 2.28 -21.12 -6.41
CA THR A 160 0.84 -20.96 -6.20
C THR A 160 0.58 -20.11 -4.94
N PRO A 161 -0.64 -19.58 -4.76
CA PRO A 161 -1.00 -18.93 -3.49
C PRO A 161 -0.88 -19.88 -2.28
N SER A 162 -0.99 -21.21 -2.47
CA SER A 162 -0.72 -22.19 -1.41
C SER A 162 0.73 -22.14 -0.96
N ASP A 163 1.69 -22.09 -1.89
CA ASP A 163 3.12 -22.02 -1.54
C ASP A 163 3.43 -20.76 -0.74
N VAL A 164 2.84 -19.63 -1.14
CA VAL A 164 3.00 -18.37 -0.40
C VAL A 164 2.38 -18.46 0.99
N TYR A 165 1.17 -19.03 1.10
CA TYR A 165 0.51 -19.23 2.39
C TYR A 165 1.34 -20.14 3.32
N ARG A 166 1.99 -21.17 2.77
CA ARG A 166 2.86 -22.09 3.50
C ARG A 166 4.02 -21.35 4.12
N ALA A 167 4.79 -20.66 3.29
CA ALA A 167 5.95 -19.90 3.72
C ALA A 167 5.57 -18.82 4.75
N LEU A 168 4.45 -18.11 4.55
CA LEU A 168 3.96 -17.15 5.55
C LEU A 168 3.52 -17.84 6.85
N SER A 169 2.98 -19.06 6.80
CA SER A 169 2.60 -19.79 8.01
C SER A 169 3.82 -20.22 8.81
N GLU A 170 4.90 -20.65 8.15
CA GLU A 170 6.20 -20.91 8.78
C GLU A 170 6.76 -19.64 9.44
N VAL A 171 6.75 -18.50 8.72
CA VAL A 171 7.12 -17.18 9.27
C VAL A 171 6.29 -16.83 10.50
N SER A 172 4.96 -17.02 10.43
CA SER A 172 4.03 -16.75 11.53
C SER A 172 4.35 -17.58 12.77
N ILE A 173 4.64 -18.88 12.62
CA ILE A 173 5.02 -19.77 13.73
C ILE A 173 6.40 -19.40 14.28
N ALA A 174 7.36 -19.08 13.41
CA ALA A 174 8.70 -18.67 13.82
C ALA A 174 8.69 -17.39 14.67
N LEU A 175 7.74 -16.48 14.40
CA LEU A 175 7.54 -15.27 15.19
C LEU A 175 6.93 -15.52 16.57
N ASP A 176 6.14 -16.58 16.79
CA ASP A 176 5.52 -16.86 18.09
C ASP A 176 6.57 -16.95 19.21
N GLN A 177 7.75 -17.49 18.89
CA GLN A 177 8.86 -17.62 19.82
C GLN A 177 9.46 -16.26 20.22
N THR A 178 9.36 -15.25 19.35
CA THR A 178 9.84 -13.89 19.61
C THR A 178 8.90 -13.10 20.51
N LEU A 179 7.64 -13.52 20.63
CA LEU A 179 6.62 -12.89 21.48
C LEU A 179 6.69 -13.34 22.95
N GLY A 180 7.65 -14.21 23.29
CA GLY A 180 7.85 -14.75 24.65
C GLY A 180 7.14 -16.08 24.88
N LEU A 181 7.00 -16.47 26.15
CA LEU A 181 6.61 -17.83 26.57
C LEU A 181 5.24 -18.31 26.08
N ARG A 182 4.33 -17.40 25.68
CA ARG A 182 2.92 -17.76 25.48
C ARG A 182 2.42 -17.67 24.04
N GLY A 183 3.23 -17.25 23.07
CA GLY A 183 2.82 -17.13 21.66
C GLY A 183 1.40 -16.54 21.52
N ILE A 184 0.55 -17.16 20.70
CA ILE A 184 -0.88 -16.88 20.67
C ILE A 184 -1.58 -17.50 21.89
N THR A 185 -2.33 -16.67 22.61
CA THR A 185 -3.09 -17.04 23.81
C THR A 185 -4.55 -17.37 23.49
N PRO A 186 -5.25 -18.17 24.31
CA PRO A 186 -6.70 -18.39 24.17
C PRO A 186 -7.53 -17.11 24.17
N SER A 187 -7.08 -16.07 24.88
CA SER A 187 -7.65 -14.72 24.89
C SER A 187 -7.63 -14.06 23.52
N GLU A 188 -6.53 -14.16 22.77
CA GLU A 188 -6.43 -13.63 21.42
C GLU A 188 -7.29 -14.42 20.44
N VAL A 189 -7.33 -15.76 20.57
CA VAL A 189 -8.26 -16.61 19.80
C VAL A 189 -9.71 -16.21 20.06
N TYR A 190 -10.06 -15.93 21.32
CA TYR A 190 -11.38 -15.44 21.68
C TYR A 190 -11.69 -14.09 21.02
N THR A 191 -10.77 -13.12 21.06
CA THR A 191 -10.92 -11.85 20.35
C THR A 191 -11.14 -12.04 18.85
N ARG A 192 -10.39 -12.94 18.19
CA ARG A 192 -10.61 -13.27 16.77
C ARG A 192 -11.98 -13.91 16.53
N SER A 193 -12.43 -14.78 17.44
CA SER A 193 -13.78 -15.39 17.35
C SER A 193 -14.91 -14.35 17.46
N LEU A 194 -14.70 -13.25 18.20
CA LEU A 194 -15.65 -12.14 18.26
C LEU A 194 -15.75 -11.39 16.92
N LYS A 195 -14.63 -11.20 16.21
CA LYS A 195 -14.61 -10.61 14.86
C LYS A 195 -15.41 -11.47 13.88
N VAL A 196 -15.18 -12.78 13.89
CA VAL A 196 -15.93 -13.76 13.07
C VAL A 196 -17.43 -13.74 13.40
N LEU A 197 -17.77 -13.72 14.68
CA LEU A 197 -19.16 -13.60 15.13
C LEU A 197 -19.83 -12.29 14.68
N ALA A 198 -19.10 -11.17 14.71
CA ALA A 198 -19.61 -9.88 14.24
C ALA A 198 -19.92 -9.90 12.74
N LEU A 199 -19.04 -10.50 11.92
CA LEU A 199 -19.26 -10.71 10.49
C LEU A 199 -20.51 -11.59 10.23
N ALA A 200 -20.64 -12.71 10.94
CA ALA A 200 -21.82 -13.58 10.81
C ALA A 200 -23.13 -12.84 11.16
N LYS A 201 -23.13 -12.04 12.24
CA LYS A 201 -24.28 -11.18 12.61
C LYS A 201 -24.59 -10.15 11.53
N PHE A 202 -23.57 -9.52 10.96
CA PHE A 202 -23.75 -8.53 9.91
C PHE A 202 -24.32 -9.13 8.63
N LEU A 203 -23.77 -10.25 8.15
CA LEU A 203 -24.29 -10.98 6.99
C LEU A 203 -25.74 -11.41 7.22
N ARG A 204 -26.10 -11.83 8.44
CA ARG A 204 -27.48 -12.15 8.78
C ARG A 204 -28.42 -10.94 8.68
N ARG A 205 -28.00 -9.80 9.25
CA ARG A 205 -28.80 -8.56 9.22
C ARG A 205 -28.94 -8.00 7.81
N SER A 206 -27.91 -8.08 6.96
CA SER A 206 -28.00 -7.61 5.57
C SER A 206 -29.01 -8.41 4.73
N GLN A 207 -29.29 -9.66 5.14
CA GLN A 207 -30.34 -10.49 4.55
C GLN A 207 -31.72 -10.32 5.22
N ASN A 208 -31.88 -9.32 6.11
CA ASN A 208 -33.10 -9.10 6.90
C ASN A 208 -33.57 -10.31 7.71
N LEU A 209 -32.66 -11.19 8.12
CA LEU A 209 -33.01 -12.33 8.97
C LEU A 209 -33.05 -11.90 10.45
N PRO A 210 -33.99 -12.43 11.26
CA PRO A 210 -34.15 -12.03 12.66
C PRO A 210 -32.86 -12.21 13.46
N PRO A 211 -32.37 -11.18 14.18
CA PRO A 211 -31.10 -11.26 14.90
C PRO A 211 -31.15 -12.19 16.12
N ASP A 212 -32.36 -12.54 16.58
CA ASP A 212 -32.59 -13.36 17.75
C ASP A 212 -32.33 -14.84 17.43
N VAL A 213 -31.06 -15.22 17.53
CA VAL A 213 -30.61 -16.61 17.50
C VAL A 213 -30.00 -16.90 18.86
N GLN A 214 -30.64 -17.81 19.60
CA GLN A 214 -30.23 -18.17 20.96
C GLN A 214 -28.74 -18.52 21.02
N LYS A 215 -28.02 -17.82 21.88
CA LYS A 215 -26.60 -18.08 22.14
C LYS A 215 -26.45 -19.51 22.70
N PRO A 216 -25.59 -20.37 22.12
CA PRO A 216 -25.38 -21.72 22.63
C PRO A 216 -24.88 -21.70 24.10
N PRO A 217 -25.21 -22.73 24.91
CA PRO A 217 -24.62 -22.87 26.23
C PRO A 217 -23.09 -22.97 26.14
N ARG A 218 -22.38 -22.44 27.13
CA ARG A 218 -20.92 -22.53 27.21
C ARG A 218 -20.56 -23.97 27.61
N PRO A 219 -19.73 -24.68 26.84
CA PRO A 219 -19.22 -25.98 27.28
C PRO A 219 -18.24 -25.81 28.45
N SER A 220 -17.90 -26.90 29.15
CA SER A 220 -16.94 -26.88 30.25
C SER A 220 -15.77 -27.81 29.99
N GLY A 221 -14.55 -27.34 30.27
CA GLY A 221 -13.35 -28.16 30.30
C GLY A 221 -12.86 -28.61 28.92
N ARG A 222 -13.16 -27.83 27.86
CA ARG A 222 -12.70 -28.16 26.51
C ARG A 222 -11.27 -27.70 26.27
N LEU A 223 -10.62 -28.43 25.38
CA LEU A 223 -9.24 -28.22 24.94
C LEU A 223 -9.21 -27.56 23.54
N PRO A 224 -8.05 -27.03 23.08
CA PRO A 224 -7.93 -26.37 21.78
C PRO A 224 -8.38 -27.23 20.58
N ASN A 225 -8.19 -28.55 20.62
CA ASN A 225 -8.67 -29.46 19.57
C ASN A 225 -10.21 -29.42 19.39
N HIS A 226 -10.97 -29.21 20.47
CA HIS A 226 -12.42 -29.05 20.41
C HIS A 226 -12.81 -27.71 19.80
N ALA A 227 -12.06 -26.65 20.12
CA ALA A 227 -12.24 -25.34 19.48
C ALA A 227 -11.94 -25.40 17.99
N LEU A 228 -10.84 -26.07 17.58
CA LEU A 228 -10.54 -26.31 16.18
C LEU A 228 -11.66 -27.08 15.49
N LYS A 229 -12.17 -28.16 16.10
CA LYS A 229 -13.32 -28.91 15.56
C LYS A 229 -14.56 -28.01 15.37
N ALA A 230 -14.85 -27.10 16.30
CA ALA A 230 -15.94 -26.15 16.15
C ALA A 230 -15.71 -25.18 14.98
N VAL A 231 -14.47 -24.71 14.76
CA VAL A 231 -14.10 -23.86 13.61
C VAL A 231 -14.30 -24.61 12.30
N HIS A 232 -13.93 -25.88 12.21
CA HIS A 232 -14.20 -26.69 11.02
C HIS A 232 -15.70 -26.83 10.76
N GLY A 233 -16.52 -26.99 11.80
CA GLY A 233 -17.99 -26.95 11.65
C GLY A 233 -18.52 -25.62 11.10
N LEU A 234 -17.90 -24.50 11.48
CA LEU A 234 -18.20 -23.20 10.88
C LEU A 234 -17.73 -23.12 9.42
N LEU A 235 -16.54 -23.62 9.09
CA LEU A 235 -16.03 -23.64 7.72
C LEU A 235 -16.92 -24.48 6.79
N GLU A 236 -17.45 -25.62 7.23
CA GLU A 236 -18.42 -26.38 6.45
C GLU A 236 -19.71 -25.59 6.20
N ARG A 237 -20.17 -24.84 7.21
CA ARG A 237 -21.33 -23.96 7.06
C ARG A 237 -21.06 -22.83 6.06
N ILE A 238 -19.87 -22.24 6.09
CA ILE A 238 -19.41 -21.23 5.12
C ILE A 238 -19.37 -21.86 3.71
N ARG A 239 -18.79 -23.05 3.57
CA ARG A 239 -18.71 -23.79 2.31
C ARG A 239 -20.09 -23.98 1.66
N GLN A 240 -21.09 -24.35 2.46
CA GLN A 240 -22.47 -24.48 2.00
C GLN A 240 -23.06 -23.13 1.56
N ALA A 241 -22.80 -22.07 2.31
CA ALA A 241 -23.22 -20.72 1.95
C ALA A 241 -22.59 -20.24 0.63
N GLU A 242 -21.29 -20.48 0.44
CA GLU A 242 -20.56 -20.16 -0.80
C GLU A 242 -21.12 -20.93 -2.00
N HIS A 243 -21.39 -22.23 -1.85
CA HIS A 243 -22.03 -23.03 -2.88
C HIS A 243 -23.38 -22.44 -3.31
N ASN A 244 -24.21 -22.05 -2.33
CA ASN A 244 -25.53 -21.46 -2.60
C ASN A 244 -25.45 -20.04 -3.20
N LEU A 245 -24.31 -19.37 -3.07
CA LEU A 245 -24.01 -18.07 -3.70
C LEU A 245 -23.29 -18.22 -5.05
N TRP A 246 -23.16 -19.44 -5.56
CA TRP A 246 -22.42 -19.80 -6.77
C TRP A 246 -20.96 -19.33 -6.75
N MET A 247 -20.35 -19.38 -5.56
CA MET A 247 -18.92 -19.14 -5.36
C MET A 247 -18.18 -20.48 -5.41
N LYS A 248 -16.88 -20.46 -5.71
CA LYS A 248 -16.04 -21.66 -5.62
C LYS A 248 -15.68 -21.91 -4.15
N PRO A 249 -16.26 -22.92 -3.49
CA PRO A 249 -16.00 -23.17 -2.07
C PRO A 249 -14.55 -23.56 -1.81
N LEU A 250 -14.03 -23.15 -0.65
CA LEU A 250 -12.76 -23.67 -0.16
C LEU A 250 -12.92 -25.14 0.29
N ALA A 251 -11.95 -25.99 -0.08
CA ALA A 251 -11.87 -27.33 0.48
C ALA A 251 -11.50 -27.26 1.98
N PRO A 252 -12.21 -27.98 2.86
CA PRO A 252 -11.91 -27.96 4.28
C PRO A 252 -10.46 -28.44 4.51
N PRO A 253 -9.67 -27.76 5.35
CA PRO A 253 -8.33 -28.22 5.67
C PRO A 253 -8.40 -29.57 6.39
N HIS A 254 -7.38 -30.41 6.23
CA HIS A 254 -7.25 -31.62 7.04
C HIS A 254 -6.89 -31.25 8.48
N LEU A 255 -7.51 -31.94 9.44
CA LEU A 255 -7.17 -31.78 10.85
C LEU A 255 -5.78 -32.40 11.09
N PRO A 256 -4.81 -31.64 11.64
CA PRO A 256 -3.49 -32.17 11.87
C PRO A 256 -3.54 -33.23 12.98
N LYS A 257 -2.81 -34.34 12.78
CA LYS A 257 -2.72 -35.44 13.75
C LYS A 257 -1.64 -35.17 14.82
N ARG A 258 -1.71 -34.02 15.48
CA ARG A 258 -0.78 -33.58 16.54
C ARG A 258 -1.51 -32.88 17.67
N VAL A 259 -0.78 -32.50 18.72
CA VAL A 259 -1.33 -31.66 19.80
C VAL A 259 -1.72 -30.31 19.22
N ILE A 260 -3.02 -30.01 19.30
CA ILE A 260 -3.57 -28.74 18.82
C ILE A 260 -3.28 -27.63 19.82
N THR A 261 -2.74 -26.53 19.30
CA THR A 261 -2.39 -25.32 20.05
C THR A 261 -3.42 -24.20 19.80
N PRO A 262 -3.43 -23.14 20.62
CA PRO A 262 -4.22 -21.95 20.32
C PRO A 262 -3.88 -21.32 18.96
N SER A 263 -2.61 -21.36 18.52
CA SER A 263 -2.18 -20.87 17.20
C SER A 263 -2.90 -21.60 16.06
N ASP A 264 -3.10 -22.92 16.15
CA ASP A 264 -3.86 -23.68 15.13
C ASP A 264 -5.32 -23.21 15.03
N VAL A 265 -5.95 -22.89 16.17
CA VAL A 265 -7.32 -22.37 16.22
C VAL A 265 -7.38 -20.93 15.68
N TYR A 266 -6.38 -20.11 16.02
CA TYR A 266 -6.23 -18.73 15.52
C TYR A 266 -6.14 -18.73 13.99
N ASP A 267 -5.31 -19.61 13.43
CA ASP A 267 -5.10 -19.75 11.99
C ASP A 267 -6.37 -20.18 11.26
N ALA A 268 -7.07 -21.20 11.78
CA ALA A 268 -8.33 -21.66 11.20
C ALA A 268 -9.43 -20.58 11.24
N MET A 269 -9.47 -19.76 12.31
CA MET A 269 -10.33 -18.59 12.40
C MET A 269 -9.98 -17.52 11.35
N GLY A 270 -8.69 -17.35 11.04
CA GLY A 270 -8.24 -16.49 9.95
C GLY A 270 -8.80 -16.92 8.60
N VAL A 271 -8.77 -18.23 8.31
CA VAL A 271 -9.39 -18.79 7.09
C VAL A 271 -10.89 -18.51 7.08
N ALA A 272 -11.60 -18.75 8.18
CA ALA A 272 -13.04 -18.47 8.26
C ALA A 272 -13.35 -16.98 8.02
N MET A 273 -12.52 -16.07 8.53
CA MET A 273 -12.68 -14.63 8.32
C MET A 273 -12.52 -14.24 6.84
N ALA A 274 -11.50 -14.78 6.15
CA ALA A 274 -11.27 -14.52 4.73
C ALA A 274 -12.45 -15.01 3.85
N GLU A 275 -13.01 -16.19 4.14
CA GLU A 275 -14.16 -16.71 3.40
C GLU A 275 -15.45 -15.89 3.69
N LEU A 276 -15.68 -15.48 4.94
CA LEU A 276 -16.80 -14.59 5.28
C LEU A 276 -16.70 -13.21 4.60
N GLN A 277 -15.49 -12.67 4.46
CA GLN A 277 -15.24 -11.42 3.73
C GLN A 277 -15.44 -11.60 2.23
N SER A 278 -15.08 -12.76 1.67
CA SER A 278 -15.41 -13.14 0.29
C SER A 278 -16.92 -13.15 0.05
N ILE A 279 -17.70 -13.74 0.96
CA ILE A 279 -19.17 -13.70 0.93
C ILE A 279 -19.68 -12.25 1.04
N GLN A 280 -19.15 -11.45 1.97
CA GLN A 280 -19.51 -10.04 2.14
C GLN A 280 -19.35 -9.27 0.82
N TYR A 281 -18.20 -9.42 0.17
CA TYR A 281 -17.93 -8.80 -1.11
C TYR A 281 -18.83 -9.31 -2.25
N ARG A 282 -19.09 -10.63 -2.32
CA ARG A 282 -20.03 -11.22 -3.28
C ARG A 282 -21.41 -10.56 -3.20
N LEU A 283 -21.84 -10.21 -1.99
CA LEU A 283 -23.12 -9.56 -1.71
C LEU A 283 -23.10 -8.04 -1.96
N GLY A 284 -21.97 -7.45 -2.36
CA GLY A 284 -21.88 -6.00 -2.55
C GLY A 284 -21.80 -5.21 -1.24
N LEU A 285 -21.37 -5.86 -0.16
CA LEU A 285 -21.31 -5.26 1.18
C LEU A 285 -19.89 -4.82 1.53
N GLU A 286 -19.78 -3.71 2.26
CA GLU A 286 -18.55 -3.30 2.94
C GLU A 286 -18.91 -2.76 4.31
N ARG A 287 -18.23 -3.26 5.33
CA ARG A 287 -18.39 -2.80 6.70
C ARG A 287 -17.16 -3.16 7.49
N ASP A 288 -16.62 -2.15 8.17
CA ASP A 288 -15.58 -2.32 9.16
C ASP A 288 -16.20 -2.49 10.55
N PHE A 289 -15.52 -3.28 11.38
CA PHE A 289 -15.89 -3.46 12.78
C PHE A 289 -14.73 -2.96 13.64
N PRO A 290 -15.01 -2.24 14.75
CA PRO A 290 -13.99 -1.97 15.74
C PRO A 290 -13.38 -3.27 16.23
N ASP A 291 -12.07 -3.28 16.42
CA ASP A 291 -11.41 -4.40 17.08
C ASP A 291 -11.97 -4.56 18.50
N PRO A 292 -12.42 -5.76 18.90
CA PRO A 292 -12.87 -5.98 20.26
C PRO A 292 -11.71 -5.71 21.23
N ALA A 293 -11.99 -5.03 22.33
CA ALA A 293 -11.01 -4.82 23.39
C ALA A 293 -10.43 -6.19 23.83
N PRO A 294 -9.11 -6.31 24.01
CA PRO A 294 -8.50 -7.55 24.50
C PRO A 294 -9.14 -7.98 25.82
N GLN A 295 -9.55 -9.25 25.90
CA GLN A 295 -10.15 -9.80 27.12
C GLN A 295 -9.23 -10.87 27.71
N THR A 296 -8.90 -10.76 28.99
CA THR A 296 -8.06 -11.72 29.69
C THR A 296 -8.87 -12.90 30.25
N GLY A 297 -8.20 -13.99 30.62
CA GLY A 297 -8.81 -15.13 31.30
C GLY A 297 -9.77 -15.97 30.46
N LYS A 298 -9.70 -15.88 29.12
CA LYS A 298 -10.56 -16.67 28.23
C LYS A 298 -10.04 -18.08 28.05
N THR A 299 -10.96 -19.00 27.77
CA THR A 299 -10.67 -20.43 27.59
C THR A 299 -11.16 -20.92 26.22
N PRO A 300 -10.74 -22.12 25.78
CA PRO A 300 -11.29 -22.73 24.57
C PRO A 300 -12.82 -22.87 24.59
N ASP A 301 -13.44 -22.99 25.76
CA ASP A 301 -14.90 -23.04 25.90
C ASP A 301 -15.59 -21.77 25.36
N ASP A 302 -14.99 -20.60 25.64
CA ASP A 302 -15.52 -19.31 25.16
C ASP A 302 -15.42 -19.20 23.63
N VAL A 303 -14.32 -19.70 23.07
CA VAL A 303 -14.09 -19.76 21.62
C VAL A 303 -15.12 -20.68 20.96
N ILE A 304 -15.35 -21.87 21.53
CA ILE A 304 -16.35 -22.82 21.02
C ILE A 304 -17.74 -22.19 21.04
N GLN A 305 -18.13 -21.53 22.14
CA GLN A 305 -19.43 -20.89 22.26
C GLN A 305 -19.65 -19.83 21.16
N ASN A 306 -18.66 -18.95 20.94
CA ASN A 306 -18.73 -17.92 19.89
C ASN A 306 -18.79 -18.53 18.49
N THR A 307 -17.99 -19.57 18.24
CA THR A 307 -17.94 -20.26 16.94
C THR A 307 -19.27 -20.93 16.62
N LEU A 308 -19.82 -21.70 17.57
CA LEU A 308 -21.13 -22.32 17.40
C LEU A 308 -22.25 -21.29 17.21
N TRP A 309 -22.15 -20.14 17.87
CA TRP A 309 -23.10 -19.05 17.67
C TRP A 309 -23.00 -18.45 16.27
N ALA A 310 -21.78 -18.19 15.80
CA ALA A 310 -21.52 -17.73 14.44
C ALA A 310 -22.08 -18.72 13.40
N THR A 311 -21.89 -20.03 13.60
CA THR A 311 -22.44 -21.08 12.73
C THR A 311 -23.97 -21.03 12.66
N ARG A 312 -24.66 -20.83 13.79
CA ARG A 312 -26.13 -20.71 13.82
C ARG A 312 -26.63 -19.40 13.18
N LEU A 313 -25.87 -18.32 13.34
CA LEU A 313 -26.22 -17.00 12.80
C LEU A 313 -26.03 -16.92 11.29
N LEU A 314 -24.99 -17.58 10.75
CA LEU A 314 -24.60 -17.48 9.34
C LEU A 314 -25.76 -17.94 8.41
N PRO A 315 -26.25 -17.06 7.52
CA PRO A 315 -27.25 -17.42 6.53
C PRO A 315 -26.73 -18.51 5.60
N LEU A 316 -27.61 -19.43 5.21
CA LEU A 316 -27.29 -20.42 4.16
C LEU A 316 -27.49 -19.88 2.76
N PHE A 317 -28.12 -18.71 2.60
CA PHE A 317 -28.49 -18.15 1.28
C PHE A 317 -29.25 -19.17 0.43
N ARG A 318 -30.24 -19.84 1.03
CA ARG A 318 -30.98 -20.91 0.35
C ARG A 318 -31.68 -20.37 -0.89
N LEU A 319 -31.75 -21.18 -1.95
CA LEU A 319 -32.35 -20.80 -3.23
C LEU A 319 -33.86 -20.49 -3.15
N ASP A 320 -34.55 -20.97 -2.10
CA ASP A 320 -35.96 -20.68 -1.82
C ASP A 320 -36.18 -19.35 -1.07
N GLN A 321 -35.12 -18.57 -0.80
CA GLN A 321 -35.21 -17.27 -0.13
C GLN A 321 -34.69 -16.15 -1.03
N PRO A 322 -35.31 -14.94 -0.98
CA PRO A 322 -34.82 -13.80 -1.75
C PRO A 322 -33.42 -13.39 -1.28
N LEU A 323 -32.47 -13.40 -2.20
CA LEU A 323 -31.10 -12.96 -1.95
C LEU A 323 -31.03 -11.43 -2.02
N ARG A 324 -30.58 -10.79 -0.94
CA ARG A 324 -30.31 -9.34 -0.93
C ARG A 324 -28.87 -9.09 -1.33
N GLN A 325 -28.69 -8.65 -2.56
CA GLN A 325 -27.40 -8.26 -3.12
C GLN A 325 -27.40 -6.76 -3.46
N TYR A 326 -26.29 -6.10 -3.13
CA TYR A 326 -26.06 -4.69 -3.39
C TYR A 326 -25.17 -4.52 -4.62
N ASN A 327 -25.21 -3.34 -5.24
CA ASN A 327 -24.40 -3.05 -6.41
C ASN A 327 -22.91 -3.00 -6.05
N ARG A 328 -22.11 -3.98 -6.49
CA ARG A 328 -20.66 -4.03 -6.25
C ARG A 328 -19.89 -2.81 -6.77
N ALA A 329 -20.46 -2.03 -7.70
CA ALA A 329 -19.84 -0.79 -8.15
C ALA A 329 -19.68 0.23 -7.01
N THR A 330 -20.54 0.20 -5.99
CA THR A 330 -20.44 1.10 -4.81
C THR A 330 -19.25 0.76 -3.90
N LEU A 331 -18.63 -0.41 -4.10
CA LEU A 331 -17.42 -0.81 -3.37
C LEU A 331 -16.16 -0.19 -3.99
N ARG A 332 -16.23 0.26 -5.25
CA ARG A 332 -15.15 1.01 -5.88
C ARG A 332 -15.14 2.41 -5.30
N LYS A 333 -14.01 2.79 -4.71
CA LYS A 333 -13.87 4.12 -4.13
C LYS A 333 -13.76 5.17 -5.22
N THR A 334 -14.27 6.34 -4.90
CA THR A 334 -14.30 7.52 -5.73
C THR A 334 -13.55 8.66 -5.03
N PRO A 335 -13.24 9.77 -5.72
CA PRO A 335 -12.68 10.94 -5.05
C PRO A 335 -13.58 11.50 -3.94
N ASN A 336 -14.90 11.29 -3.98
CA ASN A 336 -15.81 11.70 -2.91
C ASN A 336 -15.50 10.98 -1.59
N ASP A 337 -15.27 9.67 -1.66
CA ASP A 337 -14.94 8.84 -0.48
C ASP A 337 -13.60 9.29 0.13
N VAL A 338 -12.59 9.52 -0.71
CA VAL A 338 -11.28 10.00 -0.24
C VAL A 338 -11.39 11.42 0.33
N PHE A 339 -12.18 12.30 -0.29
CA PHE A 339 -12.44 13.64 0.23
C PHE A 339 -13.06 13.58 1.63
N SER A 340 -14.01 12.67 1.87
CA SER A 340 -14.64 12.47 3.18
C SER A 340 -13.61 12.08 4.26
N VAL A 341 -12.73 11.12 3.96
CA VAL A 341 -11.66 10.70 4.89
C VAL A 341 -10.71 11.85 5.19
N THR A 342 -10.29 12.60 4.16
CA THR A 342 -9.33 13.70 4.34
C THR A 342 -9.92 14.91 5.07
N GLU A 343 -11.21 15.22 4.91
CA GLU A 343 -11.88 16.27 5.69
C GLU A 343 -11.99 15.87 7.18
N PHE A 344 -12.28 14.60 7.46
CA PHE A 344 -12.27 14.07 8.81
C PHE A 344 -10.88 14.17 9.47
N ILE A 345 -9.82 13.80 8.73
CA ILE A 345 -8.42 13.94 9.20
C ILE A 345 -8.10 15.41 9.50
N LEU A 346 -8.48 16.34 8.62
CA LEU A 346 -8.27 17.78 8.84
C LEU A 346 -8.88 18.26 10.14
N THR A 347 -10.13 17.87 10.41
CA THR A 347 -10.84 18.26 11.63
C THR A 347 -10.12 17.76 12.87
N ARG A 348 -9.69 16.49 12.87
CA ARG A 348 -8.96 15.90 14.00
C ARG A 348 -7.58 16.50 14.18
N LEU A 349 -6.84 16.73 13.10
CA LEU A 349 -5.51 17.32 13.18
C LEU A 349 -5.56 18.78 13.68
N GLN A 350 -6.62 19.52 13.37
CA GLN A 350 -6.86 20.84 13.96
C GLN A 350 -7.12 20.76 15.47
N GLN A 351 -7.89 19.76 15.94
CA GLN A 351 -8.07 19.52 17.36
C GLN A 351 -6.74 19.17 18.03
N TYR A 352 -5.96 18.27 17.44
CA TYR A 352 -4.62 17.91 17.89
C TYR A 352 -3.70 19.13 18.02
N ARG A 353 -3.66 19.99 16.99
CA ARG A 353 -2.88 21.23 16.99
C ARG A 353 -3.24 22.13 18.19
N ARG A 354 -4.54 22.29 18.47
CA ARG A 354 -5.03 23.08 19.62
C ARG A 354 -4.64 22.45 20.95
N LEU A 355 -4.75 21.12 21.07
CA LEU A 355 -4.35 20.38 22.27
C LEU A 355 -2.84 20.51 22.55
N ARG A 356 -2.01 20.57 21.52
CA ARG A 356 -0.57 20.86 21.62
C ARG A 356 -0.24 22.33 21.90
N GLY A 357 -1.24 23.20 22.04
CA GLY A 357 -1.04 24.63 22.27
C GLY A 357 -0.47 25.39 21.07
N VAL A 358 -0.45 24.80 19.88
CA VAL A 358 0.11 25.42 18.67
C VAL A 358 -0.90 26.40 18.07
N GLN A 359 -0.62 27.70 18.25
CA GLN A 359 -1.51 28.78 17.81
C GLN A 359 -1.24 29.25 16.37
N THR A 360 -0.06 28.95 15.82
CA THR A 360 0.32 29.35 14.46
C THR A 360 -0.69 28.78 13.44
N PRO A 361 -1.37 29.64 12.65
CA PRO A 361 -2.29 29.15 11.64
C PRO A 361 -1.52 28.48 10.49
N PRO A 362 -2.05 27.40 9.90
CA PRO A 362 -1.47 26.82 8.71
C PRO A 362 -1.58 27.81 7.54
N ARG A 363 -0.65 27.70 6.60
CA ARG A 363 -0.58 28.58 5.44
C ARG A 363 -1.74 28.31 4.47
N LYS A 364 -2.03 29.28 3.59
CA LYS A 364 -3.16 29.19 2.65
C LYS A 364 -2.75 28.37 1.42
N VAL A 365 -3.49 27.30 1.16
CA VAL A 365 -3.31 26.47 -0.04
C VAL A 365 -4.12 26.97 -1.23
N GLN A 366 -3.58 26.77 -2.43
CA GLN A 366 -4.28 27.02 -3.68
C GLN A 366 -4.62 25.71 -4.37
N ARG A 367 -5.78 25.66 -5.04
CA ARG A 367 -6.22 24.48 -5.79
C ARG A 367 -5.43 24.36 -7.10
N ILE A 368 -4.90 23.16 -7.36
CA ILE A 368 -4.26 22.81 -8.63
C ILE A 368 -5.26 21.98 -9.45
N PRO A 369 -5.82 22.49 -10.57
CA PRO A 369 -6.81 21.77 -11.35
C PRO A 369 -6.21 20.62 -12.16
N GLY A 370 -6.99 19.56 -12.39
CA GLY A 370 -6.61 18.49 -13.31
C GLY A 370 -5.68 17.42 -12.77
N LEU A 371 -5.53 17.33 -11.45
CA LEU A 371 -4.71 16.29 -10.85
C LEU A 371 -5.37 14.92 -11.01
N LYS A 372 -4.54 13.89 -11.17
CA LYS A 372 -4.89 12.46 -11.15
C LYS A 372 -4.74 11.87 -9.73
N PRO A 373 -5.37 10.71 -9.42
CA PRO A 373 -5.20 10.02 -8.14
C PRO A 373 -3.74 9.77 -7.74
N GLN A 374 -2.88 9.56 -8.73
CA GLN A 374 -1.45 9.33 -8.56
C GLN A 374 -0.73 10.47 -7.79
N HIS A 375 -1.12 11.74 -8.01
CA HIS A 375 -0.54 12.88 -7.29
C HIS A 375 -1.09 12.98 -5.86
N VAL A 376 -2.36 12.61 -5.67
CA VAL A 376 -2.96 12.53 -4.33
C VAL A 376 -2.26 11.46 -3.50
N TYR A 377 -1.95 10.31 -4.11
CA TYR A 377 -1.20 9.25 -3.47
C TYR A 377 0.22 9.68 -3.10
N GLY A 378 0.96 10.29 -4.04
CA GLY A 378 2.29 10.86 -3.77
C GLY A 378 2.27 11.86 -2.61
N LYS A 379 1.27 12.75 -2.56
CA LYS A 379 1.07 13.67 -1.44
C LYS A 379 0.72 12.94 -0.14
N GLY A 380 -0.03 11.85 -0.20
CA GLY A 380 -0.32 10.99 0.93
C GLY A 380 0.93 10.31 1.51
N LEU A 381 1.86 9.88 0.66
CA LEU A 381 3.14 9.28 1.10
C LEU A 381 3.99 10.30 1.86
N GLU A 382 4.13 11.52 1.32
CA GLU A 382 4.81 12.62 2.00
C GLU A 382 4.21 12.91 3.38
N ILE A 383 2.87 12.92 3.48
CA ILE A 383 2.18 13.12 4.76
C ILE A 383 2.49 11.96 5.74
N MET A 384 2.56 10.73 5.26
CA MET A 384 2.94 9.57 6.08
C MET A 384 4.38 9.69 6.59
N GLU A 385 5.30 10.29 5.83
CA GLU A 385 6.67 10.60 6.30
C GLU A 385 6.67 11.67 7.38
N LYS A 386 5.85 12.73 7.25
CA LYS A 386 5.66 13.71 8.32
C LYS A 386 5.07 13.10 9.59
N VAL A 387 4.12 12.17 9.43
CA VAL A 387 3.56 11.41 10.55
C VAL A 387 4.64 10.52 11.18
N ASP A 388 5.51 9.90 10.39
CA ASP A 388 6.65 9.14 10.91
C ASP A 388 7.60 10.00 11.74
N VAL A 389 7.97 11.20 11.26
CA VAL A 389 8.77 12.17 12.03
C VAL A 389 8.07 12.54 13.35
N LEU A 390 6.77 12.87 13.30
CA LEU A 390 6.00 13.19 14.50
C LEU A 390 5.97 12.02 15.49
N ARG A 391 5.84 10.78 15.01
CA ARG A 391 5.89 9.59 15.86
C ARG A 391 7.25 9.43 16.55
N GLN A 392 8.34 9.68 15.83
CA GLN A 392 9.68 9.60 16.39
C GLN A 392 9.87 10.65 17.51
N GLN A 393 9.40 11.89 17.31
CA GLN A 393 9.40 12.94 18.34
C GLN A 393 8.61 12.55 19.59
N LEU A 394 7.52 11.82 19.43
CA LEU A 394 6.68 11.33 20.55
C LEU A 394 7.20 10.02 21.18
N GLY A 395 8.38 9.53 20.75
CA GLY A 395 8.96 8.29 21.23
C GLY A 395 8.15 7.04 20.85
N MET A 396 7.32 7.13 19.81
CA MET A 396 6.51 6.03 19.28
C MET A 396 7.24 5.21 18.21
N GLY A 397 8.55 5.41 18.06
CA GLY A 397 9.39 4.75 17.06
C GLY A 397 9.01 5.05 15.60
N PRO A 398 9.88 4.68 14.66
CA PRO A 398 9.59 4.84 13.24
C PRO A 398 8.55 3.82 12.75
N ILE A 399 7.91 4.12 11.63
CA ILE A 399 6.96 3.26 10.90
C ILE A 399 7.40 3.04 9.46
N ALA A 400 6.97 1.92 8.86
CA ALA A 400 7.25 1.66 7.46
C ALA A 400 6.34 2.53 6.55
N VAL A 401 6.89 3.58 5.96
CA VAL A 401 6.17 4.35 4.93
C VAL A 401 6.17 3.56 3.61
N PRO A 402 5.00 3.34 2.96
CA PRO A 402 4.94 2.64 1.69
C PRO A 402 5.78 3.35 0.62
N ARG A 403 6.35 2.57 -0.30
CA ARG A 403 6.90 3.15 -1.53
C ARG A 403 5.78 3.37 -2.55
N TYR A 404 6.04 4.26 -3.50
CA TYR A 404 5.15 4.45 -4.63
C TYR A 404 5.07 3.16 -5.46
N PRO A 405 3.88 2.58 -5.70
CA PRO A 405 3.78 1.35 -6.48
C PRO A 405 3.94 1.64 -7.98
N LEU A 406 4.69 0.80 -8.69
CA LEU A 406 4.94 0.91 -10.13
C LEU A 406 3.75 0.42 -10.96
N ARG A 407 2.61 1.09 -10.79
CA ARG A 407 1.36 0.84 -11.53
C ARG A 407 0.46 2.07 -11.47
N THR A 408 -0.61 2.03 -12.26
CA THR A 408 -1.63 3.09 -12.21
C THR A 408 -2.31 3.12 -10.84
N ILE A 409 -2.38 4.31 -10.25
CA ILE A 409 -3.08 4.55 -8.99
C ILE A 409 -4.57 4.82 -9.22
N THR A 410 -5.40 4.10 -8.48
CA THR A 410 -6.85 4.24 -8.42
C THR A 410 -7.28 5.01 -7.18
N PRO A 411 -8.50 5.60 -7.15
CA PRO A 411 -9.01 6.23 -5.94
C PRO A 411 -9.12 5.27 -4.74
N SER A 412 -9.27 3.95 -4.97
CA SER A 412 -9.26 2.95 -3.91
C SER A 412 -7.90 2.87 -3.19
N GLU A 413 -6.78 2.95 -3.91
CA GLU A 413 -5.47 2.99 -3.26
C GLU A 413 -5.24 4.28 -2.48
N VAL A 414 -5.72 5.42 -3.01
CA VAL A 414 -5.67 6.69 -2.28
C VAL A 414 -6.53 6.62 -1.01
N PHE A 415 -7.71 5.99 -1.10
CA PHE A 415 -8.60 5.78 0.03
C PHE A 415 -7.95 4.92 1.11
N ASP A 416 -7.34 3.80 0.74
CA ASP A 416 -6.66 2.91 1.69
C ASP A 416 -5.47 3.60 2.36
N LEU A 417 -4.70 4.41 1.62
CA LEU A 417 -3.62 5.23 2.18
C LEU A 417 -4.15 6.31 3.15
N ALA A 418 -5.26 6.97 2.80
CA ALA A 418 -5.90 7.96 3.66
C ALA A 418 -6.45 7.34 4.95
N LEU A 419 -7.02 6.13 4.89
CA LEU A 419 -7.44 5.41 6.08
C LEU A 419 -6.26 5.02 6.96
N ARG A 420 -5.15 4.56 6.37
CA ARG A 420 -3.94 4.31 7.13
C ARG A 420 -3.45 5.56 7.85
N LEU A 421 -3.44 6.71 7.16
CA LEU A 421 -3.09 7.99 7.75
C LEU A 421 -3.99 8.36 8.93
N ASP A 422 -5.31 8.24 8.79
CA ASP A 422 -6.26 8.47 9.89
C ASP A 422 -5.97 7.58 11.11
N GLN A 423 -5.68 6.30 10.87
CA GLN A 423 -5.38 5.34 11.93
C GLN A 423 -4.04 5.63 12.63
N GLU A 424 -2.99 6.03 11.89
CA GLU A 424 -1.70 6.42 12.50
C GLU A 424 -1.87 7.68 13.36
N LEU A 425 -2.63 8.66 12.86
CA LEU A 425 -2.97 9.84 13.66
C LEU A 425 -3.81 9.45 14.89
N ALA A 426 -4.70 8.47 14.80
CA ALA A 426 -5.43 7.96 15.97
C ALA A 426 -4.51 7.35 17.03
N LEU A 427 -3.46 6.62 16.65
CA LEU A 427 -2.45 6.11 17.59
C LEU A 427 -1.71 7.27 18.27
N ILE A 428 -1.35 8.33 17.53
CA ILE A 428 -0.73 9.54 18.10
C ILE A 428 -1.66 10.22 19.11
N HIS A 429 -2.94 10.37 18.80
CA HIS A 429 -3.91 10.97 19.72
C HIS A 429 -4.06 10.14 21.00
N GLN A 430 -4.16 8.81 20.87
CA GLN A 430 -4.26 7.90 22.01
C GLN A 430 -3.01 7.97 22.90
N ARG A 431 -1.83 8.13 22.32
CA ARG A 431 -0.57 8.31 23.05
C ARG A 431 -0.59 9.56 23.95
N GLU A 432 -1.21 10.64 23.47
CA GLU A 432 -1.40 11.89 24.23
C GLU A 432 -2.65 11.85 25.15
N GLY A 433 -3.25 10.68 25.38
CA GLY A 433 -4.39 10.50 26.28
C GLY A 433 -5.74 10.91 25.68
N VAL A 434 -5.81 11.19 24.38
CA VAL A 434 -7.04 11.61 23.69
C VAL A 434 -7.71 10.39 23.08
N ARG A 435 -8.98 10.16 23.43
CA ARG A 435 -9.79 9.12 22.78
C ARG A 435 -10.01 9.51 21.30
N ALA A 436 -9.37 8.78 20.39
CA ALA A 436 -9.55 8.95 18.96
C ALA A 436 -10.48 7.88 18.36
N ILE A 437 -11.48 8.34 17.60
CA ILE A 437 -12.34 7.51 16.77
C ILE A 437 -11.82 7.62 15.33
N THR A 438 -11.68 6.49 14.65
CA THR A 438 -11.29 6.44 13.24
C THR A 438 -12.48 6.65 12.32
N TRP A 439 -12.24 7.15 11.11
CA TRP A 439 -13.28 7.50 10.14
C TRP A 439 -14.25 6.34 9.89
N ASN A 440 -13.73 5.12 9.73
CA ASN A 440 -14.49 3.94 9.39
C ASN A 440 -15.43 3.41 10.50
N ILE A 441 -15.28 3.92 11.72
CA ILE A 441 -16.13 3.57 12.88
C ILE A 441 -17.02 4.78 13.25
N SER A 442 -16.77 5.95 12.67
CA SER A 442 -17.55 7.16 12.90
C SER A 442 -18.97 7.00 12.38
N THR A 443 -19.94 7.50 13.15
CA THR A 443 -21.33 7.67 12.70
C THR A 443 -21.50 8.96 11.89
N ASP A 444 -20.54 9.88 11.99
CA ASP A 444 -20.66 11.25 11.49
C ASP A 444 -19.89 11.41 10.16
N ILE A 445 -20.04 10.42 9.28
CA ILE A 445 -19.42 10.46 7.95
C ILE A 445 -20.25 11.35 7.05
N ARG A 446 -19.62 12.40 6.52
CA ARG A 446 -20.23 13.29 5.52
C ARG A 446 -20.07 12.68 4.14
N GLU A 447 -21.17 12.67 3.39
CA GLU A 447 -21.17 12.30 1.96
C GLU A 447 -20.91 13.53 1.10
N TYR A 448 -20.18 13.34 0.00
CA TYR A 448 -19.83 14.39 -0.94
C TYR A 448 -20.19 13.99 -2.36
N GLN A 449 -20.42 14.99 -3.20
CA GLN A 449 -20.65 14.82 -4.63
C GLN A 449 -19.63 15.66 -5.41
N ASP A 450 -19.40 15.23 -6.66
CA ASP A 450 -18.60 15.94 -7.67
C ASP A 450 -17.15 16.28 -7.29
N LYS A 451 -16.58 15.60 -6.30
CA LYS A 451 -15.16 15.79 -5.97
C LYS A 451 -14.28 15.21 -7.06
N GLN A 452 -13.20 15.92 -7.32
CA GLN A 452 -12.13 15.52 -8.23
C GLN A 452 -10.85 15.25 -7.44
N PRO A 453 -9.85 14.54 -8.00
CA PRO A 453 -8.59 14.32 -7.30
C PRO A 453 -7.89 15.62 -6.91
N SER A 454 -8.10 16.72 -7.67
CA SER A 454 -7.64 18.07 -7.29
C SER A 454 -8.20 18.57 -5.96
N ASP A 455 -9.45 18.25 -5.63
CA ASP A 455 -10.07 18.66 -4.36
C ASP A 455 -9.53 17.83 -3.20
N VAL A 456 -9.28 16.55 -3.44
CA VAL A 456 -8.64 15.66 -2.46
C VAL A 456 -7.19 16.08 -2.22
N PHE A 457 -6.44 16.40 -3.28
CA PHE A 457 -5.08 16.91 -3.18
C PHE A 457 -5.03 18.21 -2.35
N LEU A 458 -6.00 19.11 -2.53
CA LEU A 458 -6.11 20.33 -1.73
C LEU A 458 -6.26 20.02 -0.24
N ASN A 459 -7.09 19.03 0.13
CA ASN A 459 -7.20 18.59 1.52
C ASN A 459 -5.88 17.97 2.03
N MET A 460 -5.24 17.11 1.24
CA MET A 460 -3.94 16.54 1.59
C MET A 460 -2.87 17.63 1.79
N GLN A 461 -2.85 18.67 0.96
CA GLN A 461 -1.95 19.80 1.14
C GLN A 461 -2.23 20.57 2.45
N ARG A 462 -3.51 20.75 2.82
CA ARG A 462 -3.88 21.34 4.13
C ARG A 462 -3.43 20.46 5.30
N ILE A 463 -3.56 19.13 5.18
CA ILE A 463 -3.10 18.18 6.20
C ILE A 463 -1.58 18.30 6.36
N SER A 464 -0.84 18.28 5.24
CA SER A 464 0.61 18.43 5.21
C SER A 464 1.08 19.72 5.88
N LEU A 465 0.46 20.87 5.57
CA LEU A 465 0.80 22.15 6.21
C LEU A 465 0.40 22.22 7.69
N LEU A 466 -0.69 21.58 8.09
CA LEU A 466 -1.04 21.46 9.51
C LEU A 466 0.00 20.62 10.26
N LEU A 467 0.50 19.54 9.66
CA LEU A 467 1.60 18.77 10.25
C LEU A 467 2.87 19.61 10.34
N ASP A 468 3.21 20.42 9.32
CA ASP A 468 4.34 21.34 9.41
C ASP A 468 4.20 22.30 10.61
N THR A 469 2.99 22.83 10.87
CA THR A 469 2.77 23.68 12.05
C THR A 469 2.93 22.92 13.37
N VAL A 470 2.53 21.65 13.41
CA VAL A 470 2.64 20.80 14.60
C VAL A 470 4.09 20.38 14.86
N LEU A 471 4.84 20.07 13.80
CA LEU A 471 6.26 19.68 13.83
C LEU A 471 7.19 20.88 14.12
N GLY A 472 6.78 22.10 13.77
CA GLY A 472 7.57 23.30 14.00
C GLY A 472 8.91 23.26 13.23
N SER A 473 10.01 23.59 13.91
CA SER A 473 11.36 23.55 13.33
C SER A 473 11.91 22.13 13.12
N GLU A 474 11.25 21.12 13.69
CA GLU A 474 11.64 19.71 13.60
C GLU A 474 10.94 18.98 12.45
N GLY A 475 10.38 19.72 11.48
CA GLY A 475 9.84 19.16 10.24
C GLY A 475 10.94 18.64 9.30
N PHE A 476 10.67 18.62 8.00
CA PHE A 476 11.70 18.22 7.03
C PHE A 476 12.90 19.16 7.04
N THR A 477 14.09 18.57 7.00
CA THR A 477 15.37 19.27 6.95
C THR A 477 15.99 19.20 5.54
N PRO A 478 17.06 19.96 5.25
CA PRO A 478 17.80 19.77 4.00
C PRO A 478 18.35 18.35 3.79
N ASP A 479 18.60 17.59 4.87
CA ASP A 479 19.00 16.18 4.78
C ASP A 479 17.91 15.32 4.15
N ASP A 480 16.66 15.52 4.58
CA ASP A 480 15.50 14.80 4.03
C ASP A 480 15.29 15.11 2.55
N VAL A 481 15.39 16.40 2.20
CA VAL A 481 15.27 16.86 0.80
C VAL A 481 16.40 16.28 -0.04
N PHE A 482 17.65 16.35 0.44
CA PHE A 482 18.79 15.81 -0.30
C PHE A 482 18.66 14.31 -0.53
N ARG A 483 18.24 13.54 0.49
CA ARG A 483 17.96 12.11 0.35
C ARG A 483 16.92 11.84 -0.74
N GLU A 484 15.86 12.64 -0.80
CA GLU A 484 14.83 12.47 -1.81
C GLU A 484 15.31 12.82 -3.22
N VAL A 485 16.16 13.84 -3.35
CA VAL A 485 16.79 14.19 -4.63
C VAL A 485 17.77 13.09 -5.09
N LEU A 486 18.47 12.42 -4.17
CA LEU A 486 19.25 11.23 -4.50
C LEU A 486 18.37 10.10 -5.04
N THR A 487 17.18 9.86 -4.48
CA THR A 487 16.22 8.89 -5.03
C THR A 487 15.89 9.23 -6.48
N ILE A 488 15.60 10.49 -6.79
CA ILE A 488 15.32 10.96 -8.16
C ILE A 488 16.50 10.71 -9.11
N ARG A 489 17.73 10.92 -8.65
CA ARG A 489 18.93 10.60 -9.45
C ARG A 489 18.97 9.12 -9.82
N GLU A 490 18.76 8.23 -8.85
CA GLU A 490 18.75 6.78 -9.12
C GLU A 490 17.58 6.38 -10.03
N GLU A 491 16.42 7.04 -9.90
CA GLU A 491 15.29 6.84 -10.83
C GLU A 491 15.65 7.20 -12.28
N LEU A 492 16.39 8.29 -12.48
CA LEU A 492 16.82 8.71 -13.81
C LEU A 492 17.87 7.76 -14.40
N ILE A 493 18.72 7.16 -13.57
CA ILE A 493 19.67 6.13 -14.01
C ILE A 493 18.92 4.90 -14.53
N LEU A 494 17.90 4.42 -13.81
CA LEU A 494 17.07 3.31 -14.27
C LEU A 494 16.34 3.64 -15.58
N ILE A 495 15.84 4.88 -15.72
CA ILE A 495 15.22 5.33 -16.97
C ILE A 495 16.24 5.40 -18.10
N SER A 496 17.47 5.90 -17.86
CA SER A 496 18.51 5.93 -18.89
C SER A 496 18.87 4.53 -19.37
N GLU A 497 19.05 3.60 -18.44
CA GLU A 497 19.39 2.21 -18.75
C GLU A 497 18.30 1.54 -19.59
N ALA A 498 17.03 1.76 -19.25
CA ALA A 498 15.90 1.22 -20.02
C ALA A 498 15.74 1.84 -21.41
N LEU A 499 16.34 3.01 -21.65
CA LEU A 499 16.36 3.70 -22.94
C LEU A 499 17.66 3.45 -23.73
N ASP A 500 18.56 2.58 -23.22
CA ASP A 500 19.90 2.36 -23.76
C ASP A 500 20.74 3.65 -23.86
N GLU A 501 20.47 4.61 -22.97
CA GLU A 501 21.19 5.88 -22.85
C GLU A 501 22.18 5.83 -21.68
N SER A 502 23.33 6.48 -21.81
CA SER A 502 24.32 6.59 -20.73
C SER A 502 24.42 8.02 -20.22
N ILE A 503 24.30 8.21 -18.91
CA ILE A 503 24.53 9.52 -18.28
C ILE A 503 25.99 9.60 -17.85
N PRO A 504 26.82 10.48 -18.46
CA PRO A 504 28.22 10.61 -18.10
C PRO A 504 28.41 10.97 -16.63
N ARG A 505 29.44 10.41 -15.99
CA ARG A 505 29.74 10.71 -14.57
C ARG A 505 29.98 12.19 -14.29
N THR A 506 30.53 12.91 -15.28
CA THR A 506 30.80 14.36 -15.25
C THR A 506 29.53 15.18 -14.98
N VAL A 507 28.37 14.72 -15.46
CA VAL A 507 27.07 15.38 -15.22
C VAL A 507 26.75 15.50 -13.73
N TRP A 508 27.22 14.55 -12.91
CA TRP A 508 26.99 14.55 -11.47
C TRP A 508 28.12 15.21 -10.67
N GLN A 509 29.35 15.18 -11.20
CA GLN A 509 30.57 15.55 -10.47
C GLN A 509 30.99 17.00 -10.69
N ASP A 510 30.75 17.56 -11.88
CA ASP A 510 31.29 18.86 -12.29
C ASP A 510 30.36 20.03 -11.98
N VAL A 511 29.36 19.80 -11.11
CA VAL A 511 28.39 20.84 -10.74
C VAL A 511 28.96 21.71 -9.60
N PRO A 512 29.06 23.04 -9.77
CA PRO A 512 29.65 23.91 -8.77
C PRO A 512 28.80 23.97 -7.48
N PHE A 513 29.46 23.85 -6.33
CA PHE A 513 28.84 24.04 -5.02
C PHE A 513 28.70 25.53 -4.68
N ARG A 514 27.50 25.99 -4.31
CA ARG A 514 27.21 27.40 -4.00
C ARG A 514 26.76 27.55 -2.54
N PRO A 515 27.65 27.90 -1.59
CA PRO A 515 27.34 27.87 -0.16
C PRO A 515 26.19 28.79 0.25
N GLU A 516 26.03 29.93 -0.43
CA GLU A 516 24.99 30.95 -0.18
C GLU A 516 23.61 30.59 -0.77
N THR A 517 23.35 29.31 -1.01
CA THR A 517 22.07 28.85 -1.59
C THR A 517 20.97 28.84 -0.53
N GLU A 518 19.81 29.41 -0.86
CA GLU A 518 18.61 29.37 -0.02
C GLU A 518 17.60 28.33 -0.51
N PRO A 519 16.64 27.87 0.33
CA PRO A 519 15.56 26.98 -0.12
C PRO A 519 14.77 27.52 -1.32
N GLY A 520 14.67 28.84 -1.47
CA GLY A 520 14.04 29.50 -2.61
C GLY A 520 14.69 29.14 -3.96
N ASP A 521 16.02 29.16 -4.02
CA ASP A 521 16.79 28.81 -5.22
C ASP A 521 16.57 27.34 -5.59
N VAL A 522 16.58 26.46 -4.57
CA VAL A 522 16.33 25.03 -4.74
C VAL A 522 14.92 24.78 -5.30
N LEU A 523 13.92 25.51 -4.81
CA LEU A 523 12.54 25.39 -5.30
C LEU A 523 12.40 25.84 -6.76
N VAL A 524 13.10 26.91 -7.16
CA VAL A 524 13.15 27.36 -8.56
C VAL A 524 13.75 26.26 -9.44
N LYS A 525 14.89 25.69 -9.04
CA LYS A 525 15.54 24.61 -9.80
C LYS A 525 14.67 23.35 -9.86
N ALA A 526 14.01 22.96 -8.77
CA ALA A 526 13.10 21.82 -8.75
C ALA A 526 11.93 21.98 -9.75
N ARG A 527 11.42 23.20 -9.95
CA ARG A 527 10.41 23.46 -10.99
C ARG A 527 10.97 23.35 -12.41
N GLU A 528 12.22 23.78 -12.63
CA GLU A 528 12.91 23.57 -13.91
C GLU A 528 13.00 22.07 -14.22
N VAL A 529 13.46 21.26 -13.25
CA VAL A 529 13.54 19.80 -13.37
C VAL A 529 12.18 19.19 -13.72
N LEU A 530 11.11 19.58 -13.02
CA LEU A 530 9.76 19.11 -13.34
C LEU A 530 9.35 19.48 -14.78
N GLY A 531 9.66 20.70 -15.23
CA GLY A 531 9.42 21.14 -16.60
C GLY A 531 10.13 20.26 -17.64
N LEU A 532 11.39 19.92 -17.41
CA LEU A 532 12.18 19.03 -18.27
C LEU A 532 11.62 17.60 -18.31
N ILE A 533 11.13 17.08 -17.18
CA ILE A 533 10.47 15.77 -17.12
C ILE A 533 9.18 15.77 -17.93
N LEU A 534 8.36 16.82 -17.81
CA LEU A 534 7.15 16.95 -18.63
C LEU A 534 7.50 17.04 -20.13
N GLU A 535 8.60 17.70 -20.49
CA GLU A 535 9.08 17.70 -21.87
C GLU A 535 9.51 16.30 -22.34
N ALA A 536 10.27 15.56 -21.52
CA ALA A 536 10.70 14.20 -21.83
C ALA A 536 9.50 13.25 -22.01
N LYS A 537 8.51 13.34 -21.12
CA LYS A 537 7.24 12.60 -21.23
C LYS A 537 6.50 12.94 -22.52
N ARG A 538 6.45 14.22 -22.92
CA ARG A 538 5.81 14.64 -24.19
C ARG A 538 6.52 14.02 -25.39
N ARG A 539 7.86 14.03 -25.39
CA ARG A 539 8.68 13.43 -26.44
C ARG A 539 8.46 11.91 -26.52
N ALA A 540 8.25 11.25 -25.40
CA ALA A 540 7.89 9.83 -25.33
C ALA A 540 6.44 9.52 -25.75
N GLY A 541 5.65 10.52 -26.16
CA GLY A 541 4.26 10.34 -26.61
C GLY A 541 3.22 10.41 -25.49
N MET A 542 3.57 10.88 -24.29
CA MET A 542 2.60 11.15 -23.23
C MET A 542 2.01 12.54 -23.41
N PHE A 543 0.80 12.65 -23.98
CA PHE A 543 0.19 13.95 -24.32
C PHE A 543 -0.73 14.54 -23.23
N ASN A 544 -1.11 13.76 -22.21
CA ASN A 544 -1.99 14.20 -21.11
C ASN A 544 -1.22 14.85 -19.95
N LEU A 545 -0.32 15.77 -20.29
CA LEU A 545 0.55 16.47 -19.33
C LEU A 545 -0.09 17.79 -18.92
N ARG A 546 -0.07 18.08 -17.63
CA ARG A 546 -0.54 19.36 -17.09
C ARG A 546 0.59 20.03 -16.34
N ASN A 547 0.60 21.36 -16.33
CA ASN A 547 1.55 22.12 -15.55
C ASN A 547 1.16 22.02 -14.06
N ILE A 548 1.87 21.17 -13.31
CA ILE A 548 1.67 20.95 -11.88
C ILE A 548 2.73 21.78 -11.14
N ALA A 549 2.50 23.09 -11.02
CA ALA A 549 3.38 23.96 -10.27
C ALA A 549 2.73 24.33 -8.93
N ILE A 550 3.35 23.95 -7.81
CA ILE A 550 3.03 24.53 -6.50
C ILE A 550 3.55 25.96 -6.54
N ARG A 551 2.67 26.96 -6.33
CA ARG A 551 3.10 28.36 -6.27
C ARG A 551 3.96 28.59 -5.02
N PRO A 552 5.09 29.30 -5.13
CA PRO A 552 5.92 29.60 -3.98
C PRO A 552 5.18 30.60 -3.10
N GLU A 553 5.38 30.48 -1.80
CA GLU A 553 5.03 31.54 -0.86
C GLU A 553 6.19 32.53 -0.69
N SER A 554 5.98 33.59 0.10
CA SER A 554 7.01 34.60 0.36
C SER A 554 8.20 34.08 1.14
N VAL A 555 8.03 33.02 1.94
CA VAL A 555 9.10 32.35 2.67
C VAL A 555 9.08 30.88 2.28
N VAL A 556 10.17 30.42 1.66
CA VAL A 556 10.32 29.03 1.21
C VAL A 556 11.04 28.24 2.29
N THR A 557 10.46 27.12 2.72
CA THR A 557 11.07 26.21 3.69
C THR A 557 11.54 24.92 3.03
N PRO A 558 12.40 24.10 3.70
CA PRO A 558 12.76 22.78 3.18
C PRO A 558 11.54 21.88 2.92
N SER A 559 10.45 22.03 3.70
CA SER A 559 9.19 21.32 3.45
C SER A 559 8.54 21.71 2.12
N ASP A 560 8.62 22.98 1.71
CA ASP A 560 8.11 23.43 0.41
C ASP A 560 8.92 22.85 -0.74
N VAL A 561 10.25 22.76 -0.57
CA VAL A 561 11.14 22.10 -1.54
C VAL A 561 10.84 20.60 -1.60
N PHE A 562 10.72 19.92 -0.45
CA PHE A 562 10.39 18.50 -0.37
C PHE A 562 9.10 18.17 -1.11
N ASN A 563 8.06 18.99 -0.93
CA ASN A 563 6.78 18.83 -1.64
C ASN A 563 6.96 18.87 -3.17
N GLN A 564 7.79 19.79 -3.67
CA GLN A 564 8.06 19.90 -5.11
C GLN A 564 8.89 18.71 -5.62
N VAL A 565 9.86 18.25 -4.83
CA VAL A 565 10.69 17.07 -5.13
C VAL A 565 9.84 15.79 -5.15
N ARG A 566 8.88 15.61 -4.23
CA ARG A 566 7.93 14.48 -4.27
C ARG A 566 7.02 14.50 -5.50
N LEU A 567 6.68 15.67 -6.03
CA LEU A 567 5.97 15.76 -7.32
C LEU A 567 6.85 15.29 -8.48
N ILE A 568 8.14 15.65 -8.49
CA ILE A 568 9.12 15.15 -9.47
C ILE A 568 9.18 13.62 -9.45
N GLU A 569 9.34 13.01 -8.27
CA GLU A 569 9.37 11.56 -8.11
C GLU A 569 8.05 10.90 -8.59
N THR A 570 6.90 11.51 -8.29
CA THR A 570 5.59 11.03 -8.77
C THR A 570 5.50 11.04 -10.31
N GLU A 571 5.98 12.11 -10.95
CA GLU A 571 5.98 12.21 -12.41
C GLU A 571 6.95 11.24 -13.08
N LEU A 572 8.12 11.01 -12.48
CA LEU A 572 9.08 10.00 -12.92
C LEU A 572 8.53 8.59 -12.74
N THR A 573 7.81 8.33 -11.65
CA THR A 573 7.18 7.03 -11.45
C THR A 573 6.12 6.74 -12.52
N GLU A 574 5.27 7.72 -12.86
CA GLU A 574 4.34 7.56 -14.00
C GLU A 574 5.11 7.32 -15.31
N PHE A 575 6.25 8.01 -15.49
CA PHE A 575 7.08 7.82 -16.68
C PHE A 575 7.69 6.41 -16.75
N LYS A 576 8.21 5.88 -15.64
CA LYS A 576 8.69 4.50 -15.54
C LYS A 576 7.62 3.48 -15.86
N VAL A 577 6.42 3.66 -15.31
CA VAL A 577 5.28 2.77 -15.60
C VAL A 577 4.94 2.81 -17.09
N PHE A 578 5.00 3.98 -17.73
CA PHE A 578 4.80 4.13 -19.16
C PHE A 578 5.89 3.42 -20.00
N LEU A 579 7.15 3.43 -19.52
CA LEU A 579 8.29 2.75 -20.15
C LEU A 579 8.37 1.24 -19.82
N GLY A 580 7.49 0.72 -18.96
CA GLY A 580 7.49 -0.69 -18.57
C GLY A 580 8.59 -1.05 -17.56
N ILE A 581 9.20 -0.06 -16.91
CA ILE A 581 10.22 -0.26 -15.88
C ILE A 581 9.51 -0.68 -14.58
N ASP A 582 9.74 -1.91 -14.13
CA ASP A 582 9.11 -2.50 -12.95
C ASP A 582 10.06 -2.61 -11.73
N THR A 583 11.24 -2.00 -11.85
CA THR A 583 12.25 -1.91 -10.81
C THR A 583 12.14 -0.59 -10.03
N LEU A 584 12.31 -0.70 -8.71
CA LEU A 584 12.44 0.44 -7.82
C LEU A 584 13.92 0.62 -7.47
N PRO A 585 14.47 1.85 -7.50
CA PRO A 585 15.84 2.06 -7.08
C PRO A 585 15.97 1.76 -5.58
N PRO A 586 17.16 1.45 -5.09
CA PRO A 586 17.38 1.42 -3.65
C PRO A 586 17.09 2.80 -3.06
N ARG A 587 16.54 2.83 -1.84
CA ARG A 587 16.36 4.11 -1.14
C ARG A 587 17.73 4.55 -0.61
N PRO A 588 18.14 5.82 -0.80
CA PRO A 588 19.40 6.29 -0.28
C PRO A 588 19.38 6.30 1.26
N PRO A 589 20.52 5.97 1.91
CA PRO A 589 20.61 5.96 3.38
C PRO A 589 20.30 7.33 3.96
N LYS A 590 20.02 7.39 5.26
CA LYS A 590 19.82 8.67 5.96
C LYS A 590 21.04 9.57 5.73
N GLN A 591 20.77 10.83 5.40
CA GLN A 591 21.77 11.84 5.14
C GLN A 591 21.92 12.72 6.38
N GLU A 592 23.11 13.29 6.59
CA GLU A 592 23.39 14.21 7.68
C GLU A 592 24.28 15.36 7.16
N GLY A 593 24.11 16.55 7.76
CA GLY A 593 24.96 17.71 7.49
C GLY A 593 24.76 18.35 6.11
N LYS A 594 23.63 18.10 5.45
CA LYS A 594 23.27 18.71 4.18
C LYS A 594 22.69 20.10 4.37
N SER A 595 22.82 20.89 3.32
CA SER A 595 22.34 22.26 3.23
C SER A 595 21.60 22.45 1.91
N PRO A 596 20.84 23.54 1.72
CA PRO A 596 20.18 23.82 0.44
C PRO A 596 21.14 23.81 -0.76
N ALA A 597 22.40 24.23 -0.56
CA ALA A 597 23.45 24.18 -1.58
C ALA A 597 23.72 22.78 -2.14
N HIS A 598 23.75 21.76 -1.27
CA HIS A 598 23.92 20.37 -1.68
C HIS A 598 22.73 19.88 -2.52
N VAL A 599 21.52 20.29 -2.13
CA VAL A 599 20.30 19.94 -2.85
C VAL A 599 20.29 20.59 -4.24
N LEU A 600 20.63 21.89 -4.32
CA LEU A 600 20.71 22.61 -5.60
C LEU A 600 21.73 21.96 -6.55
N GLN A 601 22.93 21.65 -6.04
CA GLN A 601 23.98 20.98 -6.82
C GLN A 601 23.47 19.66 -7.43
N MET A 602 22.79 18.83 -6.64
CA MET A 602 22.26 17.56 -7.18
C MET A 602 21.13 17.79 -8.20
N LEU A 603 20.26 18.77 -7.99
CA LEU A 603 19.21 19.12 -8.96
C LEU A 603 19.78 19.70 -10.26
N GLU A 604 20.90 20.43 -10.20
CA GLU A 604 21.63 20.88 -11.38
C GLU A 604 22.21 19.69 -12.18
N GLY A 605 22.75 18.68 -11.49
CA GLY A 605 23.16 17.43 -12.14
C GLY A 605 21.98 16.69 -12.79
N ILE A 606 20.84 16.59 -12.09
CA ILE A 606 19.59 16.04 -12.64
C ILE A 606 19.12 16.80 -13.88
N THR A 607 19.23 18.13 -13.87
CA THR A 607 18.90 18.98 -15.02
C THR A 607 19.81 18.64 -16.20
N GLY A 608 21.12 18.49 -15.97
CA GLY A 608 22.08 18.06 -16.99
C GLY A 608 21.72 16.70 -17.60
N ALA A 609 21.38 15.71 -16.75
CA ALA A 609 20.96 14.37 -17.20
C ALA A 609 19.70 14.42 -18.06
N LEU A 610 18.67 15.17 -17.64
CA LEU A 610 17.43 15.32 -18.41
C LEU A 610 17.64 16.03 -19.75
N ARG A 611 18.57 16.99 -19.84
CA ARG A 611 18.90 17.66 -21.11
C ARG A 611 19.55 16.70 -22.12
N ILE A 612 20.34 15.74 -21.64
CA ILE A 612 20.90 14.66 -22.48
C ILE A 612 19.75 13.81 -23.06
N PHE A 613 18.76 13.40 -22.25
CA PHE A 613 17.58 12.67 -22.75
C PHE A 613 16.77 13.44 -23.80
N LEU A 614 16.79 14.77 -23.69
CA LEU A 614 16.12 15.65 -24.64
C LEU A 614 16.98 15.95 -25.89
N HIS A 615 18.21 15.42 -25.97
CA HIS A 615 19.21 15.73 -27.00
C HIS A 615 19.36 17.23 -27.25
N ARG A 616 19.32 18.02 -26.18
CA ARG A 616 19.64 19.45 -26.26
C ARG A 616 21.15 19.60 -26.04
N GLU A 617 21.82 20.21 -27.01
CA GLU A 617 23.23 20.59 -26.85
C GLU A 617 23.39 21.48 -25.60
N GLN A 618 24.48 21.26 -24.85
CA GLN A 618 24.84 22.10 -23.71
C GLN A 618 25.23 23.48 -24.23
N ALA A 619 24.26 24.39 -24.29
CA ALA A 619 24.47 25.80 -24.60
C ALA A 619 25.08 26.56 -23.42
#